data_AF-A0A662UE51-F1
#
_entry.id   AF-A0A662UE51-F1
#
_cell.length_a   1.000
_cell.length_b   1.000
_cell.length_c   1.000
_cell.angle_alpha   90.00
_cell.angle_beta   90.00
_cell.angle_gamma   90.00
#
_symmetry.space_group_name_H-M   'P 1'
#
loop_
_entity.id
_entity.type
_entity.pdbx_description
1 polymer ?
#
loop_
_entity_poly.entity_id
_entity_poly.type
_entity_poly.pdbx_seq_one_letter_code
_entity_poly.pdbx_strand_id
1 'polypeptide(L)' 'MVKKDCEICKNHRARWLVELKDLRNNRKFRAKICGICKWKLWPSPRKTKEIIVVRVITNVRGGKRRITQPHIAKHGQRGR' A
#
# COMPACT_ATOMS: atom_id res chain seq x y z
N MET A 1 -13.04 20.39 2.09
CA MET A 1 -11.56 20.39 1.98
C MET A 1 -11.03 18.97 2.17
N VAL A 2 -10.14 18.50 1.30
CA VAL A 2 -9.62 17.13 1.33
C VAL A 2 -8.53 17.00 2.40
N LYS A 3 -8.72 16.13 3.41
CA LYS A 3 -7.70 15.86 4.45
C LYS A 3 -6.42 15.31 3.82
N LYS A 4 -5.30 16.04 3.98
CA LYS A 4 -3.94 15.63 3.62
C LYS A 4 -3.31 14.96 4.84
N ASP A 5 -3.45 13.65 4.93
CA ASP A 5 -3.16 12.84 6.12
C ASP A 5 -1.99 11.86 5.94
N CYS A 6 -1.19 12.04 4.88
CA CYS A 6 0.07 11.30 4.74
C CYS A 6 1.08 11.77 5.80
N GLU A 7 1.50 10.87 6.69
CA GLU A 7 2.42 11.19 7.79
C GLU A 7 3.84 11.50 7.31
N ILE A 8 4.20 11.10 6.08
CA ILE A 8 5.52 11.36 5.49
C ILE A 8 5.58 12.72 4.80
N CYS A 9 4.68 13.00 3.85
CA CYS A 9 4.76 14.24 3.07
C CYS A 9 3.79 15.33 3.52
N LYS A 10 2.78 15.02 4.35
CA LYS A 10 1.71 15.92 4.81
C LYS A 10 0.96 16.70 3.70
N ASN A 11 1.24 16.40 2.44
CA ASN A 11 0.74 17.09 1.26
C ASN A 11 -0.34 16.30 0.51
N HIS A 12 -0.32 14.97 0.65
CA HIS A 12 -1.21 14.05 -0.04
C HIS A 12 -2.08 13.29 0.94
N ARG A 13 -3.14 12.68 0.41
CA ARG A 13 -4.00 11.75 1.17
C ARG A 13 -3.27 10.43 1.40
N ALA A 14 -3.35 9.90 2.61
CA ALA A 14 -2.93 8.55 2.91
C ALA A 14 -3.83 7.54 2.18
N ARG A 15 -3.20 6.48 1.66
CA ARG A 15 -3.88 5.34 1.02
C ARG A 15 -3.48 4.04 1.69
N TRP A 16 -2.30 3.96 2.30
CA TRP A 16 -1.78 2.71 2.84
C TRP A 16 -1.35 2.89 4.28
N LEU A 17 -1.61 1.88 5.09
CA LEU A 17 -0.97 1.71 6.39
C LEU A 17 0.18 0.75 6.16
N VAL A 18 1.41 1.19 6.40
CA VAL A 18 2.61 0.40 6.18
C VAL A 18 3.45 0.34 7.44
N GLU A 19 4.26 -0.70 7.53
CA GLU A 19 5.37 -0.77 8.48
C GLU A 19 6.63 -0.27 7.78
N LEU A 20 7.21 0.79 8.32
CA LEU A 20 8.47 1.37 7.89
C LEU A 20 9.57 0.93 8.85
N LYS A 21 10.78 0.78 8.31
CA LYS A 21 12.00 0.60 9.09
C LYS A 21 12.94 1.75 8.79
N ASP A 22 13.35 2.44 9.84
CA ASP A 22 14.48 3.35 9.81
C ASP A 22 15.75 2.50 9.94
N LEU A 23 16.61 2.55 8.93
CA LEU A 23 17.88 1.83 8.90
C LEU A 23 18.96 2.49 9.74
N ARG A 24 18.87 3.79 10.03
CA ARG A 24 19.83 4.48 10.90
C ARG A 24 19.65 4.05 12.35
N ASN A 25 18.40 4.02 12.81
CA ASN A 25 18.06 3.68 14.20
C ASN A 25 17.65 2.22 14.39
N ASN A 26 17.56 1.45 13.31
CA ASN A 26 17.05 0.07 13.27
C ASN A 26 15.64 -0.08 13.88
N ARG A 27 14.85 1.01 13.94
CA ARG A 27 13.50 1.04 14.54
C ARG A 27 12.44 0.81 13.49
N LYS A 28 11.41 0.04 13.87
CA LYS A 28 10.21 -0.17 13.05
C LYS A 28 9.06 0.65 13.61
N PHE A 29 8.31 1.29 12.73
CA PHE A 29 7.11 2.04 13.11
C PHE A 29 6.04 1.95 12.04
N ARG A 30 4.79 2.15 12.43
CA ARG A 30 3.65 2.14 11.52
C ARG A 30 3.36 3.55 11.07
N ALA A 31 3.12 3.73 9.77
CA ALA A 31 2.78 5.01 9.22
C ALA A 31 1.68 4.94 8.14
N LYS A 32 0.81 5.95 8.12
CA LYS A 32 -0.16 6.19 7.06
C LYS A 32 0.49 6.98 5.94
N ILE A 33 0.58 6.39 4.76
CA ILE A 33 1.30 6.98 3.63
C ILE A 33 0.46 7.05 2.36
N CYS A 34 0.75 8.04 1.53
CA CYS A 34 0.18 8.15 0.19
C CYS A 34 0.87 7.16 -0.79
N GLY A 35 0.27 6.95 -1.96
CA GLY A 35 0.82 6.04 -2.97
C GLY A 35 2.21 6.49 -3.48
N ILE A 36 2.43 7.79 -3.60
CA ILE A 36 3.71 8.35 -4.07
C ILE A 36 4.81 8.07 -3.04
N CYS A 37 4.56 8.36 -1.76
CA CYS A 37 5.50 8.07 -0.68
C CYS A 37 5.79 6.57 -0.55
N LYS A 38 4.79 5.70 -0.78
CA LYS A 38 4.99 4.25 -0.76
C LYS A 38 6.04 3.81 -1.78
N TRP A 39 5.91 4.25 -3.03
CA TRP A 39 6.89 3.91 -4.07
C TRP A 39 8.26 4.54 -3.81
N LYS A 40 8.30 5.79 -3.34
CA LYS A 40 9.56 6.44 -2.95
C LYS A 40 10.29 5.70 -1.83
N LEU A 41 9.58 5.16 -0.85
CA LEU A 41 10.15 4.41 0.28
C LEU A 41 10.26 2.90 0.01
N TRP A 42 9.83 2.41 -1.15
CA TRP A 42 9.88 0.99 -1.47
C TRP A 42 11.34 0.52 -1.51
N PRO A 43 11.68 -0.62 -0.87
CA PRO A 43 13.05 -1.13 -0.89
C PRO A 43 13.46 -1.41 -2.35
N SER A 44 14.65 -0.95 -2.72
CA SER A 44 15.23 -1.22 -4.03
C SER A 44 16.63 -1.80 -3.82
N PRO A 45 17.01 -2.90 -4.51
CA PRO A 45 18.34 -3.47 -4.39
C PRO A 45 19.46 -2.51 -4.80
N ARG A 46 19.15 -1.56 -5.69
CA ARG A 46 20.13 -0.64 -6.29
C ARG A 46 20.41 0.60 -5.45
N LYS A 47 19.52 0.96 -4.52
CA LYS A 47 19.62 2.21 -3.77
C LYS A 47 19.19 1.99 -2.33
N THR A 48 20.15 2.06 -1.43
CA THR A 48 19.91 2.12 0.01
C THR A 48 19.23 3.45 0.35
N LYS A 49 18.13 3.36 1.08
CA LYS A 49 17.34 4.51 1.57
C LYS A 49 17.40 4.49 3.08
N GLU A 50 17.29 5.64 3.72
CA GLU A 50 17.32 5.72 5.18
C GLU A 50 16.09 5.07 5.81
N ILE A 51 14.93 5.27 5.17
CA ILE A 51 13.67 4.68 5.58
C ILE A 51 13.17 3.79 4.45
N ILE A 52 12.84 2.56 4.79
CA ILE A 52 12.33 1.56 3.84
C ILE A 52 10.97 1.02 4.28
N VAL A 53 10.11 0.71 3.31
CA VAL A 53 8.90 -0.07 3.55
C VAL A 53 9.28 -1.52 3.79
N VAL A 54 8.91 -2.05 4.96
CA VAL A 54 9.09 -3.48 5.27
C VAL A 54 7.87 -4.26 4.81
N ARG A 55 6.67 -3.78 5.18
CA ARG A 55 5.42 -4.46 4.88
C ARG A 55 4.28 -3.48 4.63
N VAL A 56 3.35 -3.86 3.77
CA VAL A 56 2.06 -3.18 3.64
C VAL A 56 1.07 -3.89 4.54
N ILE A 57 0.50 -3.18 5.51
CA ILE A 57 -0.45 -3.75 6.48
C ILE A 57 -1.85 -3.81 5.86
N THR A 58 -2.36 -2.65 5.43
CA THR A 58 -3.69 -2.57 4.85
C THR A 58 -3.83 -1.33 3.97
N ASN A 59 -4.85 -1.35 3.13
CA ASN A 59 -5.32 -0.17 2.44
C ASN A 59 -6.23 0.62 3.40
N VAL A 60 -5.88 1.89 3.63
CA VAL A 60 -6.67 2.81 4.47
C VAL A 60 -7.93 3.27 3.72
N ARG A 61 -7.95 3.17 2.38
CA ARG A 61 -9.03 3.67 1.53
C ARG A 61 -9.55 2.62 0.55
N GLY A 62 -10.87 2.46 0.58
CA GLY A 62 -11.59 1.47 -0.20
C GLY A 62 -12.11 0.42 0.77
N GLY A 63 -13.43 0.34 0.92
CA GLY A 63 -14.08 -0.72 1.67
C GLY A 63 -13.61 -2.09 1.17
N LYS A 64 -13.81 -3.14 1.99
CA LYS A 64 -13.57 -4.54 1.62
C LYS A 64 -13.98 -4.74 0.16
N ARG A 65 -13.01 -4.74 -0.77
CA ARG A 65 -13.27 -5.23 -2.11
C ARG A 65 -13.51 -6.71 -1.89
N ARG A 66 -14.77 -7.14 -1.91
CA ARG A 66 -15.07 -8.55 -2.13
C ARG A 66 -14.29 -8.88 -3.40
N ILE A 67 -13.31 -9.77 -3.27
CA ILE A 67 -12.69 -10.36 -4.44
C ILE A 67 -13.84 -11.12 -5.08
N THR A 68 -14.47 -10.54 -6.10
CA THR A 68 -15.50 -11.24 -6.86
C THR A 68 -14.79 -12.44 -7.45
N GLN A 69 -15.10 -13.65 -6.97
CA GLN A 69 -14.53 -14.85 -7.58
C GLN A 69 -14.86 -14.77 -9.07
N PRO A 70 -13.87 -14.92 -9.97
CA PRO A 70 -14.17 -15.07 -11.38
C PRO A 70 -15.10 -16.26 -11.49
N HIS A 71 -16.31 -16.02 -11.97
CA HIS A 71 -17.22 -17.10 -12.31
C HIS A 71 -16.57 -17.83 -13.48
N ILE A 72 -16.02 -19.02 -13.24
CA ILE A 72 -15.60 -19.91 -14.31
C ILE A 72 -16.90 -20.29 -15.01
N ALA A 73 -17.23 -19.58 -16.08
CA ALA A 73 -18.23 -20.06 -17.01
C ALA A 73 -17.74 -21.43 -17.46
N LYS A 74 -18.48 -22.50 -17.09
CA LYS A 74 -18.25 -23.82 -17.64
C LYS A 74 -18.48 -23.68 -19.15
N HIS A 75 -17.41 -23.47 -19.92
CA HIS A 75 -17.44 -23.59 -21.36
C HIS A 75 -18.01 -24.98 -21.68
N GLY A 76 -19.24 -25.03 -22.19
CA GLY A 76 -19.87 -26.31 -22.53
C GLY A 76 -21.39 -26.33 -22.63
N GLN A 77 -22.13 -25.35 -22.10
CA GLN A 77 -23.59 -25.30 -22.31
C GLN A 77 -23.95 -24.19 -23.30
N ARG A 78 -23.65 -24.41 -24.58
CA ARG A 78 -24.47 -23.84 -25.65
C ARG A 78 -25.78 -24.62 -25.62
N GLY A 79 -26.74 -24.08 -24.86
CA GLY A 79 -28.11 -24.54 -24.88
C GLY A 79 -28.74 -24.23 -26.23
N ARG A 80 -29.13 -25.32 -26.89
CA ARG A 80 -30.26 -25.51 -27.83
C ARG A 80 -30.45 -24.49 -28.96
#